data_AF-A0A6A6Z4F0-F1
#
_entry.id   AF-A0A6A6Z4F0-F1
#
_cell.length_a   1.000
_cell.length_b   1.000
_cell.length_c   1.000
_cell.angle_alpha   90.00
_cell.angle_beta   90.00
_cell.angle_gamma   90.00
#
_symmetry.space_group_name_H-M   'P 1'
#
loop_
_entity.id
_entity.type
_entity.pdbx_description
1 polymer ?
#
loop_
_entity_poly.entity_id
_entity_poly.type
_entity_poly.pdbx_seq_one_letter_code
_entity_poly.pdbx_strand_id
1 'polypeptide(L)'
;MIAAGVVIFSVSISNDGGLGSWGTSSTTTLSIGSSRFDATGTLFNAGLANVAQLLFSIGYLTFNGLFTCIANAIEWDNLALSRKGLRVTKPEGQQRSSYFLQLPFRFAVPLTGVSCLVHWLMSQSLFLVRIDIQDPNGKLVLNLGSKSACGFSRLSFLVLCITFTLIFCLVLVMSLWRWRINIPLAASCSLVISAACHPPLDEVDPHLKAVQWGVTAKGAVNGIEHCSLSTNAVEKPQYGRRYV
;
A
#
# COMPACT_ATOMS: atom_id res chain seq x y z
N MET A 1 -15.96 7.05 8.97
CA MET A 1 -16.85 7.58 7.91
C MET A 1 -17.75 8.71 8.40
N ILE A 2 -18.43 8.57 9.55
CA ILE A 2 -19.20 9.66 10.18
C ILE A 2 -18.32 10.87 10.50
N ALA A 3 -17.09 10.67 10.98
CA ALA A 3 -16.15 11.76 11.25
C ALA A 3 -15.70 12.55 10.00
N ALA A 4 -15.56 11.90 8.84
CA ALA A 4 -15.19 12.58 7.59
C ALA A 4 -16.36 13.41 7.03
N GLY A 5 -17.59 12.88 7.12
CA GLY A 5 -18.81 13.63 6.77
C GLY A 5 -19.06 14.81 7.70
N VAL A 6 -18.78 14.66 8.99
CA VAL A 6 -18.85 15.76 9.97
C VAL A 6 -17.79 16.82 9.69
N VAL A 7 -16.55 16.44 9.33
CA VAL A 7 -15.51 17.42 8.96
C VAL A 7 -15.84 18.18 7.67
N ILE A 8 -16.43 17.53 6.66
CA ILE A 8 -16.89 18.18 5.42
C ILE A 8 -18.04 19.17 5.70
N PHE A 9 -18.96 18.81 6.60
CA PHE A 9 -20.06 19.68 7.02
C PHE A 9 -19.55 20.87 7.85
N SER A 10 -18.57 20.65 8.74
CA SER A 10 -17.96 21.71 9.56
C SER A 10 -17.10 22.69 8.77
N VAL A 11 -16.40 22.24 7.72
CA VAL A 11 -15.54 23.10 6.89
C VAL A 11 -16.36 24.03 5.99
N SER A 12 -17.62 23.68 5.68
CA SER A 12 -18.54 24.53 4.92
C SER A 12 -19.22 25.64 5.75
N ILE A 13 -19.08 25.62 7.09
CA ILE A 13 -19.75 26.58 8.00
C ILE A 13 -18.69 27.42 8.71
N SER A 14 -17.94 28.22 7.95
CA SER A 14 -17.22 29.38 8.50
C SER A 14 -17.66 30.62 7.72
N ASN A 15 -17.93 31.71 8.43
CA ASN A 15 -18.73 32.89 8.03
C ASN A 15 -18.28 33.68 6.78
N ASP A 16 -17.25 33.24 6.05
CA ASP A 16 -16.67 33.96 4.90
C ASP A 16 -17.16 33.43 3.52
N GLY A 17 -18.15 32.53 3.51
CA GLY A 17 -18.96 32.21 2.32
C GLY A 17 -18.31 31.37 1.21
N GLY A 18 -17.08 30.86 1.36
CA GLY A 18 -16.45 30.04 0.31
C GLY A 18 -15.30 29.11 0.76
N LEU A 19 -15.06 28.08 -0.06
CA LEU A 19 -13.96 27.10 0.13
C LEU A 19 -12.56 27.72 0.04
N GLY A 20 -12.44 28.96 -0.46
CA GLY A 20 -11.17 29.67 -0.60
C GLY A 20 -10.34 29.20 -1.81
N SER A 21 -9.12 29.71 -1.91
CA SER A 21 -8.21 29.41 -3.02
C SER A 21 -7.58 28.02 -2.89
N TRP A 22 -7.30 27.41 -4.05
CA TRP A 22 -6.59 26.13 -4.13
C TRP A 22 -5.13 26.26 -3.67
N GLY A 23 -4.65 25.27 -2.92
CA GLY A 23 -3.22 25.08 -2.70
C GLY A 23 -2.53 26.24 -1.99
N THR A 24 -1.30 26.50 -2.42
CA THR A 24 -0.43 27.57 -1.89
C THR A 24 -0.94 28.98 -2.15
N SER A 25 -1.97 29.14 -3.00
CA SER A 25 -2.66 30.43 -3.20
C SER A 25 -3.62 30.77 -2.06
N SER A 26 -3.87 29.84 -1.13
CA SER A 26 -4.66 30.09 0.06
C SER A 26 -3.95 31.01 1.04
N THR A 27 -4.66 32.01 1.54
CA THR A 27 -4.17 32.95 2.57
C THR A 27 -4.40 32.45 3.99
N THR A 28 -5.13 31.35 4.16
CA THR A 28 -5.50 30.84 5.49
C THR A 28 -4.34 30.10 6.14
N THR A 29 -4.10 30.40 7.41
CA THR A 29 -3.05 29.79 8.22
C THR A 29 -3.64 28.92 9.32
N LEU A 30 -2.94 27.84 9.67
CA LEU A 30 -3.33 26.92 10.71
C LEU A 30 -3.02 27.50 12.10
N SER A 31 -4.02 27.54 12.99
CA SER A 31 -3.88 28.11 14.35
C SER A 31 -2.88 27.36 15.25
N ILE A 32 -2.62 26.08 14.97
CA ILE A 32 -1.68 25.25 15.75
C ILE A 32 -0.21 25.52 15.39
N GLY A 33 0.04 26.25 14.29
CA GLY A 33 1.38 26.64 13.88
C GLY A 33 2.02 27.66 14.83
N SER A 34 3.34 27.74 14.82
CA SER A 34 4.05 28.77 15.57
C SER A 34 3.97 30.10 14.82
N SER A 35 3.51 31.16 15.50
CA SER A 35 3.56 32.53 14.98
C SER A 35 4.95 33.18 15.16
N ARG A 36 5.91 32.48 15.79
CA ARG A 36 7.26 33.00 16.02
C ARG A 36 7.98 33.19 14.69
N PHE A 37 8.41 34.43 14.44
CA PHE A 37 9.20 34.77 13.27
C PHE A 37 10.69 34.54 13.52
N ASP A 38 11.08 33.30 13.75
CA ASP A 38 12.47 32.89 13.95
C ASP A 38 12.75 31.51 13.32
N ALA A 39 14.00 31.07 13.30
CA ALA A 39 14.41 29.77 12.77
C ALA A 39 13.61 28.63 13.41
N THR A 40 13.46 28.64 14.74
CA THR A 40 12.69 27.60 15.46
C THR A 40 11.21 27.58 15.06
N GLY A 41 10.58 28.74 14.90
CA GLY A 41 9.18 28.82 14.47
C GLY A 41 8.98 28.30 13.05
N THR A 42 9.91 28.64 12.16
CA THR A 42 9.92 28.17 10.77
C THR A 42 10.13 26.65 10.70
N LEU A 43 11.09 26.10 11.46
CA LEU A 43 11.33 24.67 11.56
C LEU A 43 10.11 23.93 12.11
N PHE A 44 9.43 24.48 13.11
CA PHE A 44 8.20 23.90 13.66
C PHE A 44 7.09 23.84 12.61
N ASN A 45 6.83 24.95 11.91
CA ASN A 45 5.81 25.00 10.86
C ASN A 45 6.15 24.08 9.67
N ALA A 46 7.43 24.00 9.29
CA ALA A 46 7.91 23.08 8.27
C ALA A 46 7.74 21.63 8.72
N GLY A 47 8.11 21.32 9.96
CA GLY A 47 7.95 20.01 10.57
C GLY A 47 6.48 19.58 10.58
N LEU A 48 5.56 20.47 10.97
CA LEU A 48 4.13 20.18 11.00
C LEU A 48 3.58 19.76 9.63
N ALA A 49 3.92 20.49 8.56
CA ALA A 49 3.51 20.12 7.20
C ALA A 49 4.10 18.77 6.76
N ASN A 50 5.36 18.49 7.14
CA ASN A 50 6.07 17.27 6.76
C ASN A 50 5.70 16.03 7.60
N VAL A 51 5.33 16.18 8.87
CA VAL A 51 4.84 15.06 9.70
C VAL A 51 3.60 14.46 9.07
N ALA A 52 2.73 15.30 8.54
CA ALA A 52 1.53 14.83 7.89
C ALA A 52 1.83 14.07 6.58
N GLN A 53 2.88 14.47 5.85
CA GLN A 53 3.42 13.69 4.72
C GLN A 53 4.02 12.35 5.16
N LEU A 54 4.76 12.32 6.28
CA LEU A 54 5.33 11.09 6.84
C LEU A 54 4.26 10.06 7.18
N LEU A 55 3.11 10.48 7.73
CA LEU A 55 1.98 9.59 8.00
C LEU A 55 1.46 8.90 6.73
N PHE A 56 1.37 9.62 5.62
CA PHE A 56 0.98 9.03 4.33
C PHE A 56 2.04 8.06 3.80
N SER A 57 3.33 8.35 3.97
CA SER A 57 4.42 7.44 3.61
C SER A 57 4.35 6.11 4.38
N ILE A 58 4.07 6.16 5.68
CA ILE A 58 3.87 4.96 6.52
C ILE A 58 2.68 4.15 5.98
N GLY A 59 1.56 4.82 5.68
CA GLY A 59 0.40 4.19 5.06
C GLY A 59 0.75 3.49 3.73
N TYR A 60 1.50 4.15 2.85
CA TYR A 60 1.98 3.56 1.60
C TYR A 60 2.79 2.29 1.84
N LEU A 61 3.72 2.28 2.80
CA LEU A 61 4.51 1.09 3.13
C LEU A 61 3.62 -0.06 3.64
N THR A 62 2.62 0.24 4.47
CA THR A 62 1.66 -0.77 4.94
C THR A 62 0.85 -1.36 3.78
N PHE A 63 0.33 -0.52 2.88
CA PHE A 63 -0.40 -1.01 1.70
C PHE A 63 0.52 -1.78 0.76
N ASN A 64 1.76 -1.34 0.54
CA ASN A 64 2.73 -2.06 -0.28
C ASN A 64 2.98 -3.49 0.25
N GLY A 65 3.15 -3.63 1.57
CA GLY A 65 3.24 -4.94 2.22
C GLY A 65 1.98 -5.79 2.02
N LEU A 66 0.80 -5.22 2.24
CA LEU A 66 -0.48 -5.92 2.06
C LEU A 66 -0.67 -6.43 0.63
N PHE A 67 -0.45 -5.58 -0.38
CA PHE A 67 -0.55 -5.97 -1.79
C PHE A 67 0.49 -7.01 -2.19
N THR A 68 1.67 -7.00 -1.56
CA THR A 68 2.70 -8.03 -1.77
C THR A 68 2.23 -9.38 -1.23
N CYS A 69 1.63 -9.41 -0.03
CA CYS A 69 1.03 -10.63 0.53
C CYS A 69 -0.11 -11.16 -0.37
N ILE A 70 -0.98 -10.28 -0.87
CA ILE A 70 -2.06 -10.66 -1.80
C ILE A 70 -1.48 -11.21 -3.11
N ALA A 71 -0.46 -10.56 -3.69
CA ALA A 71 0.18 -11.02 -4.91
C ALA A 71 0.82 -12.41 -4.73
N ASN A 72 1.49 -12.65 -3.60
CA ASN A 72 2.04 -13.96 -3.26
C ASN A 72 0.95 -15.01 -3.07
N ALA A 73 -0.16 -14.67 -2.39
CA ALA A 73 -1.29 -15.58 -2.23
C ALA A 73 -1.93 -15.96 -3.57
N ILE A 74 -2.09 -15.00 -4.49
CA ILE A 74 -2.57 -15.27 -5.86
C ILE A 74 -1.61 -16.19 -6.61
N GLU A 75 -0.30 -15.94 -6.53
CA GLU A 75 0.68 -16.77 -7.20
C GLU A 75 0.70 -18.19 -6.65
N TRP A 76 0.61 -18.34 -5.32
CA TRP A 76 0.48 -19.61 -4.63
C TRP A 76 -0.79 -20.37 -5.04
N ASP A 77 -1.95 -19.69 -5.05
CA ASP A 77 -3.23 -20.29 -5.46
C ASP A 77 -3.23 -20.79 -6.91
N ASN A 78 -2.54 -20.07 -7.78
CA ASN A 78 -2.37 -20.46 -9.17
C ASN A 78 -1.61 -21.80 -9.35
N LEU A 79 -0.81 -22.23 -8.37
CA LEU A 79 -0.13 -23.52 -8.39
C LEU A 79 -1.12 -24.70 -8.26
N ALA A 80 -2.31 -24.50 -7.69
CA ALA A 80 -3.35 -25.54 -7.67
C ALA A 80 -4.14 -25.62 -8.98
N LEU A 81 -4.21 -24.52 -9.73
CA LEU A 81 -5.01 -24.42 -10.95
C LEU A 81 -4.26 -24.86 -12.21
N SER A 82 -2.94 -24.65 -12.25
CA SER A 82 -2.14 -24.89 -13.46
C SER A 82 -0.68 -25.18 -13.14
N ARG A 83 -0.02 -25.95 -14.01
CA ARG A 83 1.43 -26.19 -13.92
C ARG A 83 2.21 -24.92 -14.16
N LYS A 84 3.13 -24.63 -13.23
CA LYS A 84 3.88 -23.38 -13.20
C LYS A 84 5.29 -23.65 -12.65
N GLY A 85 6.31 -23.16 -13.35
CA GLY A 85 7.67 -23.12 -12.83
C GLY A 85 7.78 -22.13 -11.67
N LEU A 86 8.58 -22.48 -10.66
CA LEU A 86 8.82 -21.69 -9.45
C LEU A 86 9.59 -20.41 -9.76
N ARG A 87 9.31 -19.33 -9.03
CA ARG A 87 10.09 -18.10 -9.11
C ARG A 87 11.27 -18.13 -8.17
N VAL A 88 12.46 -17.89 -8.71
CA VAL A 88 13.71 -17.82 -7.95
C VAL A 88 14.56 -16.65 -8.43
N THR A 89 15.55 -16.28 -7.62
CA THR A 89 16.46 -15.17 -7.93
C THR A 89 17.41 -15.49 -9.10
N LYS A 90 17.82 -16.75 -9.23
CA LYS A 90 18.69 -17.24 -10.32
C LYS A 90 18.00 -18.45 -10.96
N PRO A 91 17.22 -18.25 -12.04
CA PRO A 91 16.41 -19.32 -12.61
C PRO A 91 17.26 -20.31 -13.40
N GLU A 92 16.95 -21.59 -13.24
CA GLU A 92 17.47 -22.70 -14.04
C GLU A 92 16.31 -23.55 -14.58
N GLY A 93 16.50 -24.17 -15.75
CA GLY A 93 15.47 -25.01 -16.38
C GLY A 93 14.19 -24.23 -16.73
N GLN A 94 13.05 -24.67 -16.19
CA GLN A 94 11.72 -24.05 -16.40
C GLN A 94 11.34 -23.05 -15.30
N GLN A 95 12.25 -22.72 -14.40
CA GLN A 95 12.02 -21.72 -13.36
C GLN A 95 11.86 -20.32 -13.96
N ARG A 96 11.23 -19.43 -13.19
CA ARG A 96 11.02 -18.03 -13.55
C ARG A 96 11.89 -17.13 -12.70
N SER A 97 12.35 -16.03 -13.28
CA SER A 97 13.02 -15.00 -12.49
C SER A 97 12.02 -14.29 -11.56
N SER A 98 12.51 -13.86 -10.40
CA SER A 98 11.77 -12.94 -9.53
C SER A 98 11.52 -11.61 -10.23
N TYR A 99 10.53 -10.86 -9.76
CA TYR A 99 10.31 -9.51 -10.24
C TYR A 99 11.43 -8.58 -9.74
N PHE A 100 11.80 -7.58 -10.55
CA PHE A 100 12.78 -6.56 -10.15
C PHE A 100 12.32 -5.76 -8.92
N LEU A 101 11.01 -5.50 -8.83
CA LEU A 101 10.34 -5.00 -7.63
C LEU A 101 9.58 -6.17 -7.02
N GLN A 102 9.63 -6.36 -5.68
CA GLN A 102 8.94 -7.47 -5.00
C GLN A 102 7.46 -7.66 -5.39
N LEU A 103 6.81 -6.58 -5.84
CA LEU A 103 5.42 -6.55 -6.27
C LEU A 103 5.30 -6.49 -7.81
N PRO A 104 4.42 -7.29 -8.45
CA PRO A 104 4.15 -7.19 -9.88
C PRO A 104 3.73 -5.77 -10.30
N PHE A 105 4.20 -5.30 -11.46
CA PHE A 105 3.94 -3.93 -11.96
C PHE A 105 2.44 -3.56 -12.01
N ARG A 106 1.55 -4.52 -12.27
CA ARG A 106 0.08 -4.32 -12.27
C ARG A 106 -0.47 -3.83 -10.92
N PHE A 107 0.21 -4.10 -9.81
CA PHE A 107 -0.15 -3.60 -8.49
C PHE A 107 0.76 -2.43 -8.10
N ALA A 108 2.06 -2.51 -8.40
CA ALA A 108 3.02 -1.48 -8.02
C ALA A 108 2.73 -0.12 -8.69
N VAL A 109 2.43 -0.10 -10.00
CA VAL A 109 2.20 1.15 -10.73
C VAL A 109 0.97 1.91 -10.21
N PRO A 110 -0.23 1.29 -10.08
CA PRO A 110 -1.38 1.98 -9.51
C PRO A 110 -1.16 2.44 -8.07
N LEU A 111 -0.53 1.60 -7.24
CA LEU A 111 -0.27 1.91 -5.84
C LEU A 111 0.65 3.14 -5.70
N THR A 112 1.75 3.17 -6.46
CA THR A 112 2.66 4.32 -6.50
C THR A 112 1.96 5.55 -7.06
N GLY A 113 1.16 5.42 -8.12
CA GLY A 113 0.40 6.54 -8.69
C GLY A 113 -0.56 7.18 -7.69
N VAL A 114 -1.32 6.36 -6.94
CA VAL A 114 -2.20 6.84 -5.86
C VAL A 114 -1.41 7.49 -4.74
N SER A 115 -0.26 6.92 -4.36
CA SER A 115 0.63 7.50 -3.35
C SER A 115 1.12 8.90 -3.79
N CYS A 116 1.63 9.02 -5.02
CA CYS A 116 2.05 10.31 -5.58
C CYS A 116 0.90 11.34 -5.57
N LEU A 117 -0.31 10.93 -5.96
CA LEU A 117 -1.48 11.81 -5.94
C LEU A 117 -1.82 12.29 -4.53
N VAL A 118 -1.85 11.38 -3.53
CA VAL A 118 -2.15 11.73 -2.14
C VAL A 118 -1.09 12.67 -1.57
N HIS A 119 0.20 12.39 -1.80
CA HIS A 119 1.29 13.26 -1.37
C HIS A 119 1.23 14.65 -2.02
N TRP A 120 0.88 14.71 -3.30
CA TRP A 120 0.69 15.96 -4.02
C TRP A 120 -0.51 16.75 -3.49
N LEU A 121 -1.68 16.13 -3.33
CA LEU A 121 -2.86 16.77 -2.72
C LEU A 121 -2.56 17.25 -1.29
N MET A 122 -1.74 16.50 -0.56
CA MET A 122 -1.34 16.87 0.79
C MET A 122 -0.42 18.10 0.81
N SER A 123 0.47 18.27 -0.18
CA SER A 123 1.30 19.48 -0.29
C SER A 123 0.49 20.73 -0.66
N GLN A 124 -0.65 20.54 -1.34
CA GLN A 124 -1.61 21.62 -1.58
C GLN A 124 -2.44 21.91 -0.31
N SER A 125 -2.66 20.91 0.55
CA SER A 125 -3.47 21.06 1.76
C SER A 125 -2.71 21.71 2.92
N LEU A 126 -1.48 21.28 3.18
CA LEU A 126 -0.60 21.84 4.21
C LEU A 126 0.76 22.21 3.60
N PHE A 127 1.17 23.46 3.78
CA PHE A 127 2.42 23.99 3.22
C PHE A 127 3.04 25.01 4.17
N LEU A 128 4.36 25.20 4.06
CA LEU A 128 5.05 26.26 4.80
C LEU A 128 4.82 27.61 4.11
N VAL A 129 4.42 28.62 4.87
CA VAL A 129 4.35 30.02 4.41
C VAL A 129 5.39 30.82 5.15
N ARG A 130 6.32 31.41 4.40
CA ARG A 130 7.34 32.32 4.92
C ARG A 130 7.38 33.56 4.03
N ILE A 131 7.06 34.71 4.61
CA ILE A 131 7.12 36.01 3.95
C ILE A 131 8.08 36.89 4.73
N ASP A 132 9.14 37.32 4.08
CA ASP A 132 10.19 38.17 4.64
C ASP A 132 10.08 39.55 3.99
N ILE A 133 9.64 40.55 4.75
CA ILE A 133 9.57 41.93 4.28
C ILE A 133 10.87 42.63 4.68
N GLN A 134 11.57 43.21 3.72
CA GLN A 134 12.85 43.87 3.93
C GLN A 134 12.74 45.37 3.62
N ASP A 135 13.36 46.19 4.46
CA ASP A 135 13.54 47.62 4.21
C ASP A 135 14.54 47.86 3.07
N PRO A 136 14.62 49.09 2.51
CA PRO A 136 15.63 49.46 1.49
C PRO A 136 17.09 49.19 1.92
N ASN A 137 17.34 49.08 3.22
CA ASN A 137 18.64 48.75 3.80
C ASN A 137 18.88 47.23 3.96
N GLY A 138 17.99 46.37 3.44
CA GLY A 138 18.07 44.90 3.54
C GLY A 138 17.76 44.33 4.93
N LYS A 139 17.34 45.17 5.88
CA LYS A 139 16.96 44.73 7.23
C LYS A 139 15.53 44.20 7.22
N LEU A 140 15.32 43.08 7.91
CA LEU A 140 14.01 42.47 8.01
C LEU A 140 13.09 43.26 8.94
N VAL A 141 11.89 43.56 8.47
CA VAL A 141 10.93 44.36 9.19
C VAL A 141 9.83 43.46 9.75
N LEU A 142 9.98 43.12 11.02
CA LEU A 142 9.03 42.28 11.77
C LEU A 142 7.65 42.94 11.88
N ASN A 143 7.61 44.26 12.01
CA ASN A 143 6.38 45.02 12.29
C ASN A 143 5.50 45.28 11.06
N LEU A 144 6.02 45.10 9.84
CA LEU A 144 5.31 45.42 8.58
C LEU A 144 4.65 44.21 7.89
N GLY A 145 4.59 43.05 8.55
CA GLY A 145 3.86 41.87 8.03
C GLY A 145 4.74 40.68 7.64
N SER A 146 6.01 40.67 8.06
CA SER A 146 6.85 39.47 7.99
C SER A 146 6.20 38.33 8.78
N LYS A 147 5.92 37.19 8.13
CA LYS A 147 5.20 36.07 8.76
C LYS A 147 5.82 34.71 8.45
N SER A 148 5.82 33.82 9.44
CA SER A 148 6.17 32.40 9.29
C SER A 148 5.02 31.60 9.88
N ALA A 149 4.38 30.77 9.08
CA ALA A 149 3.19 30.02 9.48
C ALA A 149 3.06 28.71 8.68
N CYS A 150 2.23 27.80 9.19
CA CYS A 150 1.74 26.68 8.41
C CYS A 150 0.49 27.12 7.64
N GLY A 151 0.58 27.19 6.32
CA GLY A 151 -0.54 27.47 5.42
C GLY A 151 -1.47 26.27 5.30
N PHE A 152 -2.75 26.55 5.14
CA PHE A 152 -3.81 25.55 4.98
C PHE A 152 -4.70 25.93 3.79
N SER A 153 -5.08 24.96 2.96
CA SER A 153 -6.12 25.17 1.94
C SER A 153 -7.31 24.26 2.20
N ARG A 154 -8.47 24.86 2.51
CA ARG A 154 -9.72 24.12 2.76
C ARG A 154 -10.18 23.34 1.53
N LEU A 155 -10.08 23.95 0.34
CA LEU A 155 -10.47 23.31 -0.91
C LEU A 155 -9.59 22.10 -1.22
N SER A 156 -8.27 22.23 -1.12
CA SER A 156 -7.36 21.11 -1.35
C SER A 156 -7.53 20.00 -0.34
N PHE A 157 -7.75 20.36 0.94
CA PHE A 157 -8.03 19.41 1.99
C PHE A 157 -9.35 18.66 1.77
N LEU A 158 -10.40 19.34 1.29
CA LEU A 158 -11.66 18.69 0.91
C LEU A 158 -11.44 17.65 -0.20
N VAL A 159 -10.72 18.00 -1.26
CA VAL A 159 -10.40 17.07 -2.34
C VAL A 159 -9.61 15.88 -1.82
N LEU A 160 -8.62 16.11 -0.95
CA LEU A 160 -7.88 15.04 -0.27
C LEU A 160 -8.81 14.10 0.52
N CYS A 161 -9.76 14.64 1.30
CA CYS A 161 -10.73 13.84 2.05
C CYS A 161 -11.63 13.00 1.14
N ILE A 162 -12.09 13.55 0.01
CA ILE A 162 -12.88 12.83 -0.99
C ILE A 162 -12.05 11.70 -1.59
N THR A 163 -10.81 11.98 -2.02
CA THR A 163 -9.89 10.97 -2.57
C THR A 163 -9.65 9.84 -1.56
N PHE A 164 -9.38 10.16 -0.30
CA PHE A 164 -9.18 9.15 0.74
C PHE A 164 -10.44 8.30 0.98
N THR A 165 -11.62 8.91 0.95
CA THR A 165 -12.91 8.21 1.11
C THR A 165 -13.14 7.24 -0.05
N LEU A 166 -12.86 7.65 -1.29
CA LEU A 166 -12.98 6.78 -2.46
C LEU A 166 -12.02 5.58 -2.39
N ILE A 167 -10.75 5.82 -2.00
CA ILE A 167 -9.77 4.75 -1.78
C ILE A 167 -10.26 3.77 -0.71
N PHE A 168 -10.76 4.29 0.41
CA PHE A 168 -11.30 3.47 1.50
C PHE A 168 -12.49 2.62 1.05
N CYS A 169 -13.45 3.20 0.32
CA CYS A 169 -14.57 2.46 -0.25
C CYS A 169 -14.11 1.35 -1.21
N LEU A 170 -13.12 1.62 -2.07
CA LEU A 170 -12.56 0.63 -2.98
C LEU A 170 -11.90 -0.52 -2.21
N VAL A 171 -11.13 -0.23 -1.16
CA VAL A 171 -10.52 -1.26 -0.29
C VAL A 171 -11.59 -2.09 0.43
N LEU A 172 -12.65 -1.46 0.94
CA LEU A 172 -13.76 -2.19 1.56
C LEU A 172 -14.45 -3.13 0.58
N VAL A 173 -14.73 -2.68 -0.64
CA VAL A 173 -15.34 -3.53 -1.69
C VAL A 173 -14.42 -4.72 -2.00
N MET A 174 -13.12 -4.49 -2.16
CA MET A 174 -12.15 -5.57 -2.38
C MET A 174 -12.06 -6.54 -1.19
N SER A 175 -12.17 -6.03 0.04
CA SER A 175 -12.13 -6.84 1.25
C SER A 175 -13.39 -7.69 1.44
N LEU A 176 -14.54 -7.23 0.97
CA LEU A 176 -15.80 -7.98 1.01
C LEU A 176 -15.93 -8.97 -0.16
N TRP A 177 -15.13 -8.79 -1.20
CA TRP A 177 -15.11 -9.72 -2.33
C TRP A 177 -14.57 -11.07 -1.87
N ARG A 178 -15.36 -12.13 -2.02
CA ARG A 178 -14.96 -13.49 -1.65
C ARG A 178 -14.00 -14.08 -2.68
N TRP A 179 -12.79 -14.42 -2.24
CA TRP A 179 -11.76 -15.07 -3.07
C TRP A 179 -11.96 -16.59 -3.02
N ARG A 180 -11.92 -17.26 -4.18
CA ARG A 180 -11.89 -18.72 -4.25
C ARG A 180 -10.44 -19.16 -4.02
N ILE A 181 -10.22 -19.97 -2.99
CA ILE A 181 -8.92 -20.49 -2.61
C ILE A 181 -8.92 -22.00 -2.92
N ASN A 182 -7.95 -22.45 -3.71
CA ASN A 182 -7.79 -23.79 -4.25
C ASN A 182 -6.64 -24.56 -3.58
N ILE A 183 -5.75 -23.86 -2.89
CA ILE A 183 -4.62 -24.39 -2.12
C ILE A 183 -4.67 -23.85 -0.68
N PRO A 184 -4.22 -24.59 0.35
CA PRO A 184 -4.04 -24.03 1.69
C PRO A 184 -3.19 -22.77 1.64
N LEU A 185 -3.69 -21.69 2.25
CA LEU A 185 -3.01 -20.40 2.24
C LEU A 185 -1.70 -20.53 3.03
N ALA A 186 -0.56 -20.49 2.35
CA ALA A 186 0.73 -20.57 3.01
C ALA A 186 1.04 -19.33 3.85
N ALA A 187 0.50 -18.16 3.50
CA ALA A 187 0.74 -16.88 4.17
C ALA A 187 2.23 -16.58 4.43
N SER A 188 3.11 -16.99 3.50
CA SER A 188 4.58 -16.91 3.63
C SER A 188 5.18 -17.74 4.78
N CYS A 189 4.44 -18.70 5.34
CA CYS A 189 4.94 -19.64 6.33
C CYS A 189 5.84 -20.68 5.65
N SER A 190 7.13 -20.67 6.01
CA SER A 190 8.11 -21.62 5.48
C SER A 190 7.74 -23.08 5.77
N LEU A 191 7.08 -23.35 6.90
CA LEU A 191 6.61 -24.70 7.25
C LEU A 191 5.59 -25.22 6.23
N VAL A 192 4.59 -24.40 5.87
CA VAL A 192 3.55 -24.77 4.89
C VAL A 192 4.15 -24.94 3.50
N ILE A 193 5.05 -24.04 3.11
CA ILE A 193 5.75 -24.14 1.82
C ILE A 193 6.62 -25.40 1.79
N SER A 194 7.36 -25.71 2.85
CA SER A 194 8.18 -26.92 2.95
C SER A 194 7.34 -28.18 2.83
N ALA A 195 6.20 -28.25 3.55
CA ALA A 195 5.28 -29.38 3.45
C ALA A 195 4.81 -29.62 2.01
N ALA A 196 4.48 -28.54 1.28
CA ALA A 196 4.11 -28.64 -0.13
C ALA A 196 5.29 -29.03 -1.05
N CYS A 197 6.54 -28.91 -0.61
CA CYS A 197 7.76 -29.20 -1.37
C CYS A 197 8.33 -30.61 -1.12
N HIS A 198 7.52 -31.56 -0.66
CA HIS A 198 7.89 -32.98 -0.57
C HIS A 198 7.17 -33.81 -1.66
N PRO A 199 7.66 -33.79 -2.92
CA PRO A 199 7.13 -34.63 -3.98
C PRO A 199 7.50 -36.11 -3.77
N PRO A 200 6.82 -37.03 -4.48
CA PRO A 200 7.18 -38.44 -4.56
C PRO A 200 8.66 -38.68 -4.90
N LEU A 201 9.24 -39.75 -4.35
CA LEU A 201 10.66 -40.10 -4.50
C LEU A 201 11.09 -40.45 -5.94
N ASP A 202 10.14 -40.76 -6.82
CA ASP A 202 10.40 -41.06 -8.24
C ASP A 202 10.57 -39.80 -9.10
N GLU A 203 10.35 -38.60 -8.55
CA GLU A 203 10.51 -37.34 -9.27
C GLU A 203 11.96 -36.83 -9.23
N VAL A 204 12.56 -36.73 -10.43
CA VAL A 204 13.91 -36.16 -10.60
C VAL A 204 13.82 -34.65 -10.81
N ASP A 205 14.49 -33.91 -9.91
CA ASP A 205 14.64 -32.45 -9.91
C ASP A 205 13.33 -31.66 -10.14
N PRO A 206 12.29 -31.89 -9.33
CA PRO A 206 10.99 -31.23 -9.50
C PRO A 206 11.07 -29.71 -9.38
N HIS A 207 12.05 -29.19 -8.63
CA HIS A 207 12.29 -27.76 -8.46
C HIS A 207 12.71 -27.03 -9.75
N LEU A 208 13.26 -27.74 -10.75
CA LEU A 208 13.68 -27.18 -12.05
C LEU A 208 12.58 -27.21 -13.12
N LYS A 209 11.43 -27.81 -12.83
CA LYS A 209 10.34 -28.08 -13.77
C LYS A 209 9.07 -27.31 -13.40
N ALA A 210 8.09 -27.30 -14.29
CA ALA A 210 6.76 -26.80 -13.98
C ALA A 210 6.00 -27.76 -13.06
N VAL A 211 5.65 -27.28 -11.86
CA VAL A 211 4.94 -28.05 -10.83
C VAL A 211 3.49 -27.61 -10.70
N GLN A 212 2.63 -28.52 -10.25
CA GLN A 212 1.25 -28.21 -9.85
C GLN A 212 0.98 -28.86 -8.49
N TRP A 213 0.23 -28.16 -7.65
CA TRP A 213 -0.19 -28.66 -6.35
C TRP A 213 -1.45 -29.51 -6.50
N GLY A 214 -1.45 -30.67 -5.84
CA GLY A 214 -2.63 -31.52 -5.72
C GLY A 214 -2.29 -32.86 -5.07
N VAL A 215 -3.26 -33.77 -5.11
CA VAL A 215 -3.12 -35.13 -4.57
C VAL A 215 -2.17 -35.91 -5.46
N THR A 216 -1.13 -36.49 -4.85
CA THR A 216 -0.11 -37.29 -5.54
C THR A 216 -0.44 -38.78 -5.47
N ALA A 217 -0.44 -39.47 -6.62
CA ALA A 217 -0.94 -40.85 -6.74
C ALA A 217 -0.10 -41.91 -6.00
N LYS A 218 1.16 -41.61 -5.64
CA LYS A 218 2.12 -42.57 -5.05
C LYS A 218 2.63 -42.19 -3.66
N GLY A 219 2.03 -41.17 -3.04
CA GLY A 219 2.55 -40.58 -1.78
C GLY A 219 1.88 -41.06 -0.50
N ALA A 220 1.09 -42.14 -0.51
CA ALA A 220 0.30 -42.52 0.66
C ALA A 220 1.21 -43.06 1.79
N VAL A 221 1.57 -42.21 2.75
CA VAL A 221 2.25 -42.62 3.97
C VAL A 221 1.18 -43.10 4.95
N ASN A 222 1.26 -44.37 5.37
CA ASN A 222 0.29 -45.00 6.28
C ASN A 222 -1.17 -44.97 5.80
N GLY A 223 -1.39 -45.01 4.47
CA GLY A 223 -2.74 -45.02 3.87
C GLY A 223 -3.43 -43.65 3.81
N ILE A 224 -2.75 -42.56 4.15
CA ILE A 224 -3.27 -41.19 4.00
C ILE A 224 -2.72 -40.58 2.72
N GLU A 225 -3.60 -40.10 1.85
CA GLU A 225 -3.23 -39.43 0.59
C GLU A 225 -2.40 -38.15 0.88
N HIS A 226 -1.34 -37.91 0.09
CA HIS A 226 -0.43 -36.78 0.30
C HIS A 226 -0.59 -35.70 -0.76
N CYS A 227 -0.62 -34.44 -0.35
CA CYS A 227 -0.73 -33.27 -1.24
C CYS A 227 0.60 -32.53 -1.34
N SER A 228 1.19 -32.51 -2.52
CA SER A 228 2.42 -31.75 -2.77
C SER A 228 2.50 -31.16 -4.16
N LEU A 229 3.46 -30.26 -4.35
CA LEU A 229 3.86 -29.75 -5.64
C LEU A 229 4.59 -30.85 -6.40
N SER A 230 4.01 -31.26 -7.54
CA SER A 230 4.51 -32.40 -8.31
C SER A 230 4.58 -32.05 -9.81
N THR A 231 5.56 -32.64 -10.48
CA THR A 231 5.72 -32.62 -11.93
C THR A 231 4.85 -33.67 -12.62
N ASN A 232 4.45 -34.72 -11.89
CA ASN A 232 3.53 -35.75 -12.36
C ASN A 232 2.08 -35.27 -12.30
N ALA A 233 1.16 -36.01 -12.93
CA ALA A 233 -0.27 -35.75 -12.88
C ALA A 233 -0.76 -35.71 -11.41
N VAL A 234 -1.45 -34.63 -11.06
CA VAL A 234 -2.04 -34.43 -9.73
C VAL A 234 -3.55 -34.28 -9.84
N GLU A 235 -4.27 -34.79 -8.85
CA GLU A 235 -5.72 -34.64 -8.76
C GLU A 235 -6.09 -33.50 -7.81
N LYS A 236 -7.30 -32.95 -7.99
CA LYS A 236 -7.81 -31.94 -7.05
C LYS A 236 -8.23 -32.62 -5.73
N PRO A 237 -7.90 -32.04 -4.57
CA PRO A 237 -8.34 -32.59 -3.30
C PRO A 237 -9.87 -32.59 -3.20
N GLN A 238 -10.42 -33.68 -2.66
CA GLN A 238 -11.85 -33.88 -2.50
C GLN A 238 -12.30 -33.40 -1.12
N TYR A 239 -13.48 -32.77 -1.07
CA TYR A 239 -14.03 -32.29 0.19
C TYR A 239 -14.35 -33.47 1.14
N GLY A 240 -13.97 -33.35 2.41
CA GLY A 240 -14.23 -34.36 3.43
C GLY A 240 -13.19 -35.49 3.54
N ARG A 241 -12.16 -35.51 2.69
CA ARG A 241 -10.99 -36.40 2.84
C ARG A 241 -9.86 -35.73 3.60
N ARG A 242 -9.07 -36.54 4.32
CA ARG A 242 -7.86 -36.07 5.01
C ARG A 242 -6.66 -36.27 4.10
N TYR A 243 -5.88 -35.21 3.96
CA TYR A 243 -4.63 -35.17 3.23
C TYR A 243 -3.52 -34.75 4.18
N VAL A 244 -2.32 -35.30 3.98
CA VAL A 244 -1.08 -34.86 4.66
C VAL A 244 -0.26 -34.01 3.69
#